data_AF-A0A4U2E2N7-F1
#
_entry.id   AF-A0A4U2E2N7-F1
#
_cell.length_a   1.000
_cell.length_b   1.000
_cell.length_c   1.000
_cell.angle_alpha   90.00
_cell.angle_beta   90.00
_cell.angle_gamma   90.00
#
_symmetry.space_group_name_H-M   'P 1'
#
loop_
_entity.id
_entity.type
_entity.pdbx_description
1 polymer ?
#
loop_
_entity_poly.entity_id
_entity_poly.type
_entity_poly.pdbx_seq_one_letter_code
_entity_poly.pdbx_strand_id
1 'polypeptide(L)' 'MLQCQRYYLNKYRETLRTVVIENVTKMLACSTVTFGSKDYRYSQVNCTHQKYIHQTCKSRFCSSCGIKATERWIRK' A
#
# COMPACT_ATOMS: atom_id res chain seq x y z
N MET A 1 1.94 -8.02 15.31
CA MET A 1 2.09 -6.66 14.74
C MET A 1 0.78 -5.87 14.69
N LEU A 2 -0.29 -6.39 14.08
CA LEU A 2 -1.57 -5.68 13.94
C LEU A 2 -2.27 -5.34 15.28
N GLN A 3 -2.15 -6.20 16.30
CA GLN A 3 -2.73 -5.94 17.62
C GLN A 3 -2.11 -4.72 18.33
N CYS A 4 -0.79 -4.56 18.29
CA CYS A 4 -0.12 -3.43 18.93
C CYS A 4 -0.45 -2.10 18.25
N GLN A 5 -0.57 -2.08 16.91
CA GLN A 5 -0.97 -0.88 16.18
C GLN A 5 -2.41 -0.46 16.52
N ARG A 6 -3.32 -1.44 16.59
CA ARG A 6 -4.72 -1.19 16.92
C ARG A 6 -4.87 -0.70 18.37
N TYR A 7 -4.11 -1.28 19.29
CA TYR A 7 -4.01 -0.80 20.68
C TYR A 7 -3.53 0.66 20.74
N TYR A 8 -2.44 0.99 20.06
CA TYR A 8 -1.89 2.35 20.06
C TYR A 8 -2.87 3.37 19.48
N LEU A 9 -3.49 3.05 18.33
CA LEU A 9 -4.48 3.92 17.70
C LEU A 9 -5.67 4.17 18.62
N ASN A 10 -6.18 3.13 19.30
CA ASN A 10 -7.29 3.29 20.23
C ASN A 10 -6.91 4.13 21.45
N LYS A 11 -5.68 3.97 21.97
CA LYS A 11 -5.21 4.71 23.14
C LYS A 11 -4.99 6.20 22.88
N TYR A 12 -4.53 6.56 21.68
CA TYR A 12 -4.13 7.93 21.34
C TYR A 12 -4.98 8.57 20.23
N ARG A 13 -6.17 8.03 19.95
CA ARG A 13 -6.99 8.45 18.81
C ARG A 13 -7.30 9.95 18.80
N GLU A 14 -7.58 10.52 19.96
CA GLU A 14 -8.01 11.92 20.11
C GLU A 14 -6.84 12.92 20.04
N THR A 15 -5.62 12.46 20.34
CA THR A 15 -4.41 13.31 20.30
C THR A 15 -3.70 13.24 18.95
N LEU A 16 -3.91 12.16 18.19
CA LEU A 16 -3.30 11.97 16.88
C LEU A 16 -4.00 12.82 15.82
N ARG A 17 -3.18 13.53 15.03
CA ARG A 17 -3.68 14.25 13.87
C ARG A 17 -4.25 13.26 12.85
N THR A 18 -5.40 13.60 12.28
CA THR A 18 -6.08 12.80 11.24
C THR A 18 -5.16 12.44 10.07
N VAL A 19 -4.36 13.40 9.60
CA VAL A 19 -3.39 13.19 8.52
C VAL A 19 -2.34 12.10 8.81
N VAL A 20 -1.96 11.92 10.08
CA VAL A 20 -1.01 10.87 10.48
C VAL A 20 -1.69 9.51 10.38
N ILE A 21 -2.91 9.41 10.91
CA ILE A 21 -3.71 8.19 10.86
C ILE A 21 -3.93 7.79 9.40
N GLU A 22 -4.39 8.72 8.55
CA GLU A 22 -4.62 8.46 7.13
C GLU A 22 -3.37 8.00 6.39
N ASN A 23 -2.22 8.66 6.61
CA ASN A 23 -0.97 8.30 5.93
C ASN A 23 -0.45 6.94 6.37
N VAL A 24 -0.52 6.62 7.67
CA VAL A 24 -0.15 5.31 8.20
C VAL A 24 -1.09 4.23 7.68
N THR A 25 -2.41 4.47 7.68
CA THR A 25 -3.40 3.53 7.13
C THR A 25 -3.15 3.27 5.65
N LYS A 26 -2.91 4.31 4.84
CA LYS A 26 -2.57 4.17 3.41
C LYS A 26 -1.26 3.38 3.22
N MET A 27 -0.26 3.61 4.06
CA MET A 27 1.00 2.86 4.02
C MET A 27 0.79 1.39 4.35
N LEU A 28 0.01 1.07 5.39
CA LEU A 28 -0.26 -0.32 5.80
C LEU A 28 -1.12 -1.07 4.77
N ALA A 29 -2.03 -0.37 4.09
CA ALA A 29 -2.84 -0.94 3.02
C ALA A 29 -2.09 -1.00 1.67
N CYS A 30 -0.85 -0.53 1.57
CA CYS A 30 -0.15 -0.47 0.29
C CYS A 30 0.08 -1.86 -0.31
N SER A 31 -0.11 -1.99 -1.63
CA SER A 31 0.10 -3.24 -2.38
C SER A 31 -0.85 -4.38 -1.97
N THR A 32 -2.00 -4.05 -1.39
CA THR A 32 -3.08 -4.99 -1.13
C THR A 32 -4.25 -4.76 -2.07
N VAL A 33 -5.27 -5.64 -2.00
CA VAL A 33 -6.50 -5.53 -2.79
C VAL A 33 -7.21 -4.18 -2.59
N THR A 34 -6.99 -3.48 -1.48
CA THR A 34 -7.65 -2.22 -1.12
C THR A 34 -7.39 -1.09 -2.12
N PHE A 35 -6.25 -1.08 -2.80
CA PHE A 35 -5.93 -0.09 -3.83
C PHE A 35 -6.32 -0.51 -5.25
N GLY A 36 -7.04 -1.62 -5.38
CA GLY A 36 -7.39 -2.21 -6.66
C GLY A 36 -6.29 -3.11 -7.21
N SER A 37 -6.71 -4.04 -8.06
CA SER A 37 -5.82 -5.06 -8.62
C SER A 37 -6.05 -5.18 -10.12
N LYS A 38 -4.97 -5.44 -10.86
CA LYS A 38 -5.06 -5.86 -12.26
C LYS A 38 -4.88 -7.36 -12.32
N ASP A 39 -5.78 -8.04 -12.99
CA ASP A 39 -5.64 -9.45 -13.32
C ASP A 39 -4.92 -9.62 -14.65
N TYR A 40 -3.90 -10.46 -14.65
CA TYR A 40 -3.20 -10.86 -15.86
C TYR A 40 -3.44 -12.34 -16.04
N ARG A 41 -4.18 -12.67 -17.09
CA ARG A 41 -4.40 -14.04 -17.55
C ARG A 41 -3.56 -14.28 -18.80
N TYR A 42 -3.03 -15.49 -18.92
CA TYR A 42 -2.33 -15.89 -20.13
C TYR A 42 -3.34 -16.18 -21.25
N SER A 43 -3.02 -15.85 -22.50
CA SER A 43 -3.97 -15.98 -23.62
C SER A 43 -4.16 -17.42 -24.11
N GLN A 44 -3.39 -18.38 -23.59
CA GLN A 44 -3.54 -19.78 -23.98
C GLN A 44 -4.78 -20.39 -23.34
N VAL A 45 -5.57 -21.07 -24.18
CA VAL A 45 -6.91 -21.59 -23.88
C VAL A 45 -6.94 -22.59 -22.70
N ASN A 46 -5.81 -23.23 -22.38
CA ASN A 46 -5.71 -24.22 -21.30
C ASN A 46 -4.81 -23.81 -20.13
N CYS A 47 -4.43 -22.53 -20.04
CA CYS A 47 -3.55 -22.04 -18.98
C CYS A 47 -4.36 -21.40 -17.85
N THR A 48 -4.39 -22.04 -16.67
CA THR A 48 -5.05 -21.52 -15.46
C THR A 48 -4.21 -20.50 -14.69
N HIS A 49 -3.01 -20.17 -15.19
CA HIS A 49 -2.15 -19.21 -14.54
C HIS A 49 -2.74 -17.80 -14.62
N GLN A 50 -3.13 -17.29 -13.46
CA GLN A 50 -3.59 -15.94 -13.27
C GLN A 50 -2.70 -15.24 -12.24
N LYS A 51 -2.21 -14.05 -12.58
CA LYS A 51 -1.43 -13.22 -11.68
C LYS A 51 -2.22 -11.96 -11.33
N TYR A 52 -2.37 -11.69 -10.04
CA TYR A 52 -2.90 -10.42 -9.57
C TYR A 52 -1.76 -9.46 -9.26
N ILE A 53 -1.85 -8.25 -9.78
CA ILE A 53 -0.92 -7.17 -9.48
C ILE A 53 -1.71 -6.06 -8.77
N HIS A 54 -1.50 -5.97 -7.46
CA HIS A 54 -2.10 -4.93 -6.62
C HIS A 54 -1.44 -3.58 -6.89
N GLN A 55 -2.26 -2.53 -6.97
CA GLN A 55 -1.76 -1.16 -7.09
C GLN A 55 -1.19 -0.69 -5.75
N THR A 56 -0.25 0.25 -5.82
CA THR A 56 0.39 0.80 -4.63
C THR A 56 -0.25 2.13 -4.21
N CYS A 57 -0.04 2.54 -2.96
CA CYS A 57 -0.63 3.77 -2.42
C CYS A 57 -0.06 5.07 -3.02
N LYS A 58 1.12 5.00 -3.69
CA LYS A 58 1.85 6.12 -4.29
C LYS A 58 2.19 7.28 -3.34
N SER A 59 2.04 7.09 -2.02
CA SER A 59 2.35 8.10 -1.02
C SER A 59 3.86 8.19 -0.78
N ARG A 60 4.37 9.42 -0.58
CA ARG A 60 5.77 9.67 -0.15
C ARG A 60 6.06 9.12 1.25
N PHE A 61 5.03 8.99 2.09
CA PHE A 61 5.17 8.46 3.46
C PHE A 61 5.43 6.95 3.47
N CYS A 62 4.96 6.22 2.46
CA CYS A 62 5.22 4.79 2.35
C CYS A 62 6.68 4.56 1.94
N SER A 63 7.41 3.74 2.70
CA SER A 63 8.82 3.43 2.42
C SER A 63 9.03 2.89 1.00
N SER A 64 8.25 1.89 0.58
CA SER A 64 8.37 1.29 -0.75
C SER A 64 8.01 2.26 -1.89
N CYS A 65 6.97 3.08 -1.71
CA CYS A 65 6.54 4.01 -2.75
C CYS A 65 7.43 5.26 -2.81
N GLY A 66 7.78 5.79 -1.65
CA GLY A 66 8.62 6.97 -1.47
C GLY A 66 10.01 6.75 -2.03
N ILE A 67 10.68 5.64 -1.68
CA ILE A 67 12.01 5.30 -2.22
C ILE A 67 11.94 5.20 -3.74
N LYS A 68 10.98 4.45 -4.29
CA LYS A 68 10.80 4.32 -5.75
C LYS A 68 10.50 5.66 -6.44
N ALA A 69 9.85 6.60 -5.77
CA ALA A 69 9.64 7.95 -6.29
C ALA A 69 10.95 8.75 -6.32
N THR A 70 11.72 8.70 -5.22
CA THR A 70 13.04 9.34 -5.13
C THR A 70 14.02 8.80 -6.16
N GLU A 71 14.12 7.48 -6.31
CA GLU A 71 14.99 6.85 -7.32
C GLU A 71 14.65 7.30 -8.75
N ARG A 72 13.36 7.41 -9.06
CA ARG A 72 12.90 7.90 -10.38
C ARG A 72 13.19 9.38 -10.59
N TRP A 73 13.18 10.17 -9.51
CA TRP A 73 13.57 11.58 -9.57
C TRP A 73 15.07 11.75 -9.79
N ILE A 74 15.92 10.95 -9.12
CA ILE A 74 17.39 10.98 -9.29
C ILE A 74 17.81 10.58 -10.71
N ARG A 75 17.07 9.67 -11.36
CA ARG A 75 17.36 9.20 -12.72
C ARG A 75 16.90 10.14 -13.83
N LYS A 76 16.26 11.26 -13.49
CA LYS A 76 15.89 12.32 -14.44
C LYS A 76 16.99 13.36 -14.52
#